data_AF-A0A850Q394-F1
#
_entry.id   AF-A0A850Q394-F1
#
_cell.length_a   1.000
_cell.length_b   1.000
_cell.length_c   1.000
_cell.angle_alpha   90.00
_cell.angle_beta   90.00
_cell.angle_gamma   90.00
#
_symmetry.space_group_name_H-M   'P 1'
#
loop_
_entity.id
_entity.type
_entity.pdbx_description
1 polymer ?
#
loop_
_entity_poly.entity_id
_entity_poly.type
_entity_poly.pdbx_seq_one_letter_code
_entity_poly.pdbx_strand_id
1 'polypeptide(L)'
;IARFEKWNREDFGVRVNWKEYFLPYFIFTILGVGLLFLVEGFEIGRPMLSWWTNLRFLLLFIPLSVLQEIIFRGVFMNMLRRVFKSKWFIIILNASVFSLMHIIYLNAWFTLSLTFIAGIGFAWIYYKYPNLVLISISHTILNFTGMILGYFILR
;
A
#
# COMPACT_ATOMS: atom_id res chain seq x y z
N ILE A 1 16.61 22.42 -6.88
CA ILE A 1 15.38 21.91 -7.53
C ILE A 1 14.18 21.88 -6.57
N ALA A 2 14.34 21.51 -5.28
CA ALA A 2 13.21 21.43 -4.33
C ALA A 2 12.71 22.75 -3.68
N ARG A 3 13.40 23.89 -3.86
CA ARG A 3 13.15 25.11 -3.05
C ARG A 3 12.04 26.05 -3.57
N PHE A 4 11.40 25.74 -4.70
CA PHE A 4 10.47 26.66 -5.39
C PHE A 4 9.15 26.05 -5.87
N GLU A 5 8.88 24.76 -5.62
CA GLU A 5 7.59 24.19 -6.01
C GLU A 5 6.57 24.42 -4.90
N LYS A 6 5.49 25.15 -5.22
CA LYS A 6 4.33 25.30 -4.33
C LYS A 6 3.46 24.05 -4.46
N TRP A 7 3.71 23.04 -3.63
CA TRP A 7 2.88 21.84 -3.58
C TRP A 7 1.53 22.19 -2.95
N ASN A 8 0.45 21.83 -3.63
CA ASN A 8 -0.91 22.04 -3.15
C ASN A 8 -1.56 20.70 -2.72
N ARG A 9 -2.71 20.75 -2.05
CA ARG A 9 -3.40 19.54 -1.58
C ARG A 9 -3.76 18.57 -2.71
N GLU A 10 -3.98 19.10 -3.91
CA GLU A 10 -4.35 18.32 -5.09
C GLU A 10 -3.17 17.53 -5.68
N ASP A 11 -1.95 18.04 -5.56
CA ASP A 11 -0.71 17.34 -5.93
C ASP A 11 -0.55 16.02 -5.15
N PHE A 12 -1.00 16.02 -3.89
CA PHE A 12 -1.01 14.83 -3.04
C PHE A 12 -2.24 13.94 -3.26
N GLY A 13 -3.13 14.28 -4.20
CA GLY A 13 -4.38 13.54 -4.42
C GLY A 13 -5.36 13.65 -3.24
N VAL A 14 -5.25 14.69 -2.40
CA VAL A 14 -6.23 14.97 -1.34
C VAL A 14 -7.45 15.62 -1.98
N ARG A 15 -8.28 14.79 -2.62
CA ARG A 15 -9.52 15.20 -3.27
C ARG A 15 -10.71 14.95 -2.34
N VAL A 16 -11.50 16.00 -2.11
CA VAL A 16 -12.69 15.95 -1.23
C VAL A 16 -13.83 15.17 -1.88
N ASN A 17 -13.90 15.08 -3.20
CA ASN A 17 -14.94 14.35 -3.91
C ASN A 17 -14.59 12.85 -4.00
N TRP A 18 -14.93 12.09 -2.96
CA TRP A 18 -14.65 10.66 -2.83
C TRP A 18 -15.68 9.76 -3.53
N LYS A 19 -16.88 10.26 -3.81
CA LYS A 19 -18.01 9.45 -4.32
C LYS A 19 -17.71 8.81 -5.67
N GLU A 20 -17.06 9.54 -6.57
CA GLU A 20 -16.71 9.06 -7.91
C GLU A 20 -15.69 7.91 -7.87
N TYR A 21 -14.79 7.93 -6.88
CA TYR A 21 -13.70 6.96 -6.77
C TYR A 21 -14.00 5.82 -5.79
N PHE A 22 -15.05 5.96 -4.97
CA PHE A 22 -15.40 4.98 -3.95
C PHE A 22 -15.54 3.56 -4.52
N LEU A 23 -16.32 3.37 -5.59
CA LEU A 23 -16.60 2.05 -6.13
C LEU A 23 -15.33 1.32 -6.64
N PRO A 24 -14.44 1.95 -7.43
CA PRO A 24 -13.15 1.35 -7.78
C PRO A 24 -12.32 0.91 -6.57
N TYR A 25 -12.21 1.76 -5.54
CA TYR A 25 -11.46 1.44 -4.33
C TYR A 25 -12.11 0.31 -3.52
N PHE A 26 -13.44 0.31 -3.43
CA PHE A 26 -14.19 -0.74 -2.76
C PHE A 26 -13.96 -2.11 -3.42
N ILE A 27 -14.12 -2.18 -4.74
CA ILE A 27 -13.87 -3.42 -5.51
C ILE A 27 -12.42 -3.87 -5.34
N PHE A 28 -11.47 -2.94 -5.48
CA PHE A 28 -10.05 -3.24 -5.30
C PHE A 28 -9.73 -3.79 -3.91
N THR A 29 -10.29 -3.22 -2.85
CA THR A 29 -10.11 -3.72 -1.49
C THR A 29 -10.73 -5.09 -1.30
N ILE A 30 -11.95 -5.34 -1.76
CA ILE A 30 -12.60 -6.65 -1.64
C ILE A 30 -11.83 -7.73 -2.40
N LEU A 31 -11.38 -7.44 -3.64
CA LEU A 31 -10.56 -8.36 -4.42
C LEU A 31 -9.20 -8.62 -3.75
N GLY A 32 -8.57 -7.58 -3.21
CA GLY A 32 -7.31 -7.71 -2.48
C GLY A 32 -7.46 -8.58 -1.23
N VAL A 33 -8.52 -8.37 -0.44
CA VAL A 33 -8.81 -9.19 0.75
C VAL A 33 -9.04 -10.65 0.33
N GLY A 34 -9.88 -10.88 -0.70
CA GLY A 34 -10.12 -12.21 -1.24
C GLY A 34 -8.83 -12.89 -1.71
N LEU A 35 -7.96 -12.17 -2.42
CA LEU A 35 -6.67 -12.69 -2.86
C LEU A 35 -5.77 -13.09 -1.68
N LEU A 36 -5.72 -12.26 -0.63
CA LEU A 36 -4.96 -12.61 0.57
C LEU A 36 -5.47 -13.92 1.18
N PHE A 37 -6.77 -14.07 1.39
CA PHE A 37 -7.32 -15.35 1.89
C PHE A 37 -7.07 -16.55 0.95
N LEU A 38 -7.07 -16.34 -0.37
CA LEU A 38 -6.75 -17.41 -1.33
C LEU A 38 -5.27 -17.83 -1.25
N VAL A 39 -4.38 -16.89 -0.97
CA VAL A 39 -2.94 -17.16 -0.87
C VAL A 39 -2.57 -17.77 0.50
N GLU A 40 -3.41 -17.62 1.52
CA GLU A 40 -3.21 -18.21 2.87
C GLU A 40 -2.97 -19.73 2.81
N GLY A 41 -3.62 -20.43 1.88
CA GLY A 41 -3.44 -21.88 1.71
C GLY A 41 -2.04 -22.32 1.27
N PHE A 42 -1.14 -21.40 0.89
CA PHE A 42 0.18 -21.73 0.35
C PHE A 42 1.32 -21.75 1.38
N GLU A 43 1.20 -21.12 2.56
CA GLU A 43 2.18 -21.27 3.65
C GLU A 43 1.54 -21.23 5.04
N ILE A 44 1.69 -22.34 5.78
CA ILE A 44 1.31 -22.45 7.19
C ILE A 44 2.51 -22.05 8.05
N GLY A 45 2.66 -20.75 8.28
CA GLY A 45 3.45 -20.22 9.38
C GLY A 45 2.50 -19.80 10.50
N ARG A 46 2.01 -20.75 11.33
CA ARG A 46 1.25 -20.37 12.52
C ARG A 46 2.13 -19.44 13.34
N PRO A 47 1.71 -18.19 13.57
CA PRO A 47 2.67 -17.20 13.96
C PRO A 47 3.12 -17.47 15.41
N MET A 48 4.44 -17.41 15.63
CA MET A 48 5.09 -17.91 16.87
C MET A 48 5.00 -16.92 18.04
N LEU A 49 4.29 -15.79 17.88
CA LEU A 49 4.36 -14.66 18.81
C LEU A 49 3.04 -13.90 18.84
N SER A 50 2.26 -13.84 19.92
CA SER A 50 0.91 -13.23 20.02
C SER A 50 0.79 -11.71 19.72
N TRP A 51 1.74 -11.06 19.07
CA TRP A 51 1.71 -9.63 18.76
C TRP A 51 0.47 -9.15 17.98
N TRP A 52 -0.15 -9.98 17.13
CA TRP A 52 -1.42 -9.65 16.46
C TRP A 52 -2.60 -9.61 17.43
N THR A 53 -2.47 -10.12 18.67
CA THR A 53 -3.45 -9.93 19.74
C THR A 53 -3.19 -8.65 20.54
N ASN A 54 -2.07 -7.95 20.31
CA ASN A 54 -1.76 -6.70 20.97
C ASN A 54 -2.43 -5.52 20.25
N LEU A 55 -3.57 -5.09 20.77
CA LEU A 55 -4.35 -3.97 20.22
C LEU A 55 -3.51 -2.69 20.04
N ARG A 56 -2.55 -2.40 20.93
CA ARG A 56 -1.70 -1.20 20.80
C ARG A 56 -0.81 -1.28 19.58
N PHE A 57 -0.26 -2.46 19.30
CA PHE A 57 0.58 -2.69 18.13
C PHE A 57 -0.25 -2.62 16.83
N LEU A 58 -1.45 -3.22 16.84
CA LEU A 58 -2.41 -3.09 15.75
C LEU A 58 -2.79 -1.64 15.47
N LEU A 59 -3.01 -0.81 16.50
CA LEU A 59 -3.35 0.60 16.31
C LEU A 59 -2.22 1.43 15.70
N LEU A 60 -0.95 1.04 15.88
CA LEU A 60 0.19 1.71 15.23
C LEU A 60 0.24 1.46 13.71
N PHE A 61 -0.40 0.42 13.22
CA PHE A 61 -0.43 0.11 11.79
C PHE A 61 -1.28 1.10 10.97
N ILE A 62 -2.30 1.72 11.58
CA ILE A 62 -3.11 2.74 10.91
C ILE A 62 -2.27 3.95 10.49
N PRO A 63 -1.62 4.70 11.42
CA PRO A 63 -0.81 5.85 11.03
C PRO A 63 0.37 5.44 10.15
N LEU A 64 0.91 4.23 10.33
CA LEU A 64 1.98 3.72 9.47
C LEU A 64 1.50 3.49 8.03
N SER A 65 0.35 2.84 7.81
CA SER A 65 -0.24 2.64 6.48
C SER A 65 -0.54 3.97 5.79
N VAL A 66 -1.11 4.94 6.52
CA VAL A 66 -1.37 6.28 5.99
C VAL A 66 -0.07 6.99 5.59
N LEU A 67 0.96 6.92 6.45
CA LEU A 67 2.26 7.53 6.16
C LEU A 67 2.92 6.91 4.93
N GLN A 68 2.82 5.59 4.76
CA GLN A 68 3.29 4.91 3.55
C GLN A 68 2.56 5.42 2.31
N GLU A 69 1.23 5.58 2.34
CA GLU A 69 0.51 6.14 1.19
C GLU A 69 0.92 7.58 0.88
N ILE A 70 1.10 8.44 1.90
CA ILE A 70 1.59 9.81 1.72
C ILE A 70 2.95 9.80 1.00
N ILE A 71 3.89 8.96 1.46
CA ILE A 71 5.24 8.89 0.91
C ILE A 71 5.21 8.33 -0.52
N PHE A 72 4.56 7.18 -0.73
CA PHE A 72 4.66 6.48 -2.02
C PHE A 72 3.72 7.07 -3.07
N ARG A 73 2.47 7.38 -2.72
CA ARG A 73 1.44 7.81 -3.68
C ARG A 73 1.38 9.33 -3.76
N GLY A 74 1.43 10.01 -2.62
CA GLY A 74 1.45 11.47 -2.55
C GLY A 74 2.75 12.08 -3.08
N VAL A 75 3.90 11.68 -2.52
CA VAL A 75 5.20 12.31 -2.81
C VAL A 75 5.92 11.63 -3.97
N PHE A 76 6.30 10.36 -3.81
CA PHE A 76 7.21 9.69 -4.73
C PHE A 76 6.60 9.53 -6.12
N MET A 77 5.34 9.09 -6.21
CA MET A 77 4.66 8.93 -7.48
C MET A 77 4.43 10.25 -8.22
N ASN A 78 4.20 11.35 -7.48
CA ASN A 78 4.10 12.69 -8.07
C ASN A 78 5.46 13.15 -8.63
N MET A 79 6.55 12.94 -7.89
CA MET A 79 7.90 13.22 -8.39
C MET A 79 8.21 12.42 -9.65
N LEU A 80 7.89 11.12 -9.67
CA LEU A 80 8.10 10.27 -10.83
C LEU A 80 7.31 10.74 -12.06
N ARG A 81 6.08 11.24 -11.89
CA ARG A 81 5.26 11.80 -12.99
C ARG A 81 5.86 13.08 -13.59
N ARG A 82 6.62 13.86 -12.81
CA ARG A 82 7.28 15.08 -13.29
C ARG A 82 8.53 14.77 -14.12
N VAL A 83 9.18 13.63 -13.85
CA VAL A 83 10.44 13.23 -14.51
C VAL A 83 10.19 12.27 -15.68
N PHE A 84 9.26 11.33 -15.55
CA PHE A 84 9.03 10.26 -16.51
C PHE A 84 7.67 10.38 -17.17
N LYS A 85 7.59 10.03 -18.47
CA LYS A 85 6.33 10.00 -19.23
C LYS A 85 5.66 8.63 -19.24
N SER A 86 6.43 7.55 -19.09
CA SER A 86 5.89 6.19 -19.16
C SER A 86 5.13 5.83 -17.89
N LYS A 87 3.81 5.66 -18.02
CA LYS A 87 2.91 5.23 -16.94
C LYS A 87 3.39 3.94 -16.28
N TRP A 88 3.74 2.92 -17.08
CA TRP A 88 4.14 1.62 -16.55
C TRP A 88 5.48 1.68 -15.84
N PHE A 89 6.42 2.48 -16.34
CA PHE A 89 7.69 2.70 -15.64
C PHE A 89 7.48 3.34 -14.26
N ILE A 90 6.62 4.36 -14.16
CA ILE A 90 6.26 5.00 -12.89
C ILE A 90 5.65 3.99 -11.91
N ILE A 91 4.68 3.19 -12.37
CA ILE A 91 3.98 2.19 -11.54
C ILE A 91 4.95 1.12 -11.05
N ILE A 92 5.74 0.53 -11.94
CA ILE A 92 6.68 -0.54 -11.60
C ILE A 92 7.75 -0.01 -10.64
N LEU A 93 8.34 1.15 -10.92
CA LEU A 93 9.36 1.74 -10.05
C LEU A 93 8.80 2.07 -8.66
N ASN A 94 7.60 2.63 -8.58
CA ASN A 94 6.92 2.89 -7.31
C ASN A 94 6.70 1.59 -6.52
N ALA A 95 6.17 0.57 -7.19
CA ALA A 95 5.91 -0.74 -6.59
C ALA A 95 7.18 -1.44 -6.11
N SER A 96 8.27 -1.37 -6.88
CA SER A 96 9.57 -1.94 -6.50
C SER A 96 10.10 -1.33 -5.20
N VAL A 97 10.14 0.01 -5.11
CA VAL A 97 10.65 0.69 -3.91
C VAL A 97 9.72 0.45 -2.70
N PHE A 98 8.40 0.41 -2.93
CA PHE A 98 7.42 0.08 -1.89
C PHE A 98 7.62 -1.34 -1.33
N SER A 99 7.77 -2.33 -2.22
CA SER A 99 8.01 -3.72 -1.85
C SER A 99 9.29 -3.88 -1.05
N LEU A 100 10.40 -3.24 -1.45
CA LEU A 100 11.69 -3.36 -0.77
C LEU A 100 11.65 -2.99 0.72
N MET A 101 10.74 -2.13 1.17
CA MET A 101 10.57 -1.84 2.61
C MET A 101 10.18 -3.07 3.43
N HIS A 102 9.59 -4.08 2.79
CA HIS A 102 9.09 -5.30 3.41
C HIS A 102 10.16 -6.39 3.52
N ILE A 103 11.43 -6.10 3.16
CA ILE A 103 12.54 -7.04 3.33
C ILE A 103 12.81 -7.42 4.79
N ILE A 104 12.32 -6.60 5.73
CA ILE A 104 12.48 -6.79 7.18
C ILE A 104 11.73 -8.02 7.74
N TYR A 105 10.80 -8.59 6.97
CA TYR A 105 10.01 -9.74 7.41
C TYR A 105 10.77 -11.06 7.22
N LEU A 106 10.43 -12.05 8.05
CA LEU A 106 11.06 -13.36 8.14
C LEU A 106 11.03 -14.08 6.79
N ASN A 107 9.83 -14.21 6.21
CA ASN A 107 9.60 -14.81 4.89
C ASN A 107 9.77 -13.75 3.79
N ALA A 108 10.95 -13.11 3.75
CA ALA A 108 11.20 -11.95 2.89
C ALA A 108 10.91 -12.22 1.41
N TRP A 109 11.30 -13.37 0.86
CA TRP A 109 11.06 -13.68 -0.56
C TRP A 109 9.58 -13.69 -0.93
N PHE A 110 8.76 -14.38 -0.12
CA PHE A 110 7.31 -14.41 -0.28
C PHE A 110 6.72 -13.01 -0.08
N THR A 111 7.11 -12.34 1.02
CA THR A 111 6.56 -11.02 1.38
C THR A 111 6.91 -9.95 0.35
N LEU A 112 8.12 -9.95 -0.19
CA LEU A 112 8.53 -9.06 -1.27
C LEU A 112 7.69 -9.31 -2.53
N SER A 113 7.49 -10.57 -2.91
CA SER A 113 6.70 -10.92 -4.10
C SER A 113 5.24 -10.48 -3.95
N LEU A 114 4.64 -10.78 -2.80
CA LEU A 114 3.26 -10.40 -2.47
C LEU A 114 3.10 -8.86 -2.44
N THR A 115 3.97 -8.16 -1.73
CA THR A 115 3.92 -6.69 -1.59
C THR A 115 4.27 -5.96 -2.88
N PHE A 116 5.06 -6.58 -3.78
CA PHE A 116 5.32 -6.04 -5.11
C PHE A 116 4.05 -6.11 -5.98
N ILE A 117 3.37 -7.25 -6.03
CA ILE A 117 2.10 -7.41 -6.75
C ILE A 117 1.04 -6.45 -6.20
N ALA A 118 0.90 -6.40 -4.88
CA ALA A 118 0.01 -5.44 -4.22
C ALA A 118 0.42 -3.99 -4.53
N GLY A 119 1.72 -3.69 -4.50
CA GLY A 119 2.30 -2.39 -4.82
C GLY A 119 1.95 -1.92 -6.24
N ILE A 120 2.00 -2.82 -7.23
CA ILE A 120 1.54 -2.55 -8.60
C ILE A 120 0.05 -2.18 -8.59
N GLY A 121 -0.78 -2.96 -7.89
CA GLY A 121 -2.21 -2.70 -7.76
C GLY A 121 -2.52 -1.33 -7.15
N PHE A 122 -1.91 -1.02 -6.00
CA PHE A 122 -2.05 0.27 -5.33
C PHE A 122 -1.55 1.45 -6.18
N ALA A 123 -0.37 1.31 -6.80
CA ALA A 123 0.16 2.34 -7.68
C ALA A 123 -0.76 2.53 -8.90
N TRP A 124 -1.27 1.47 -9.50
CA TRP A 124 -2.18 1.55 -10.65
C TRP A 124 -3.52 2.21 -10.28
N ILE A 125 -4.16 1.81 -9.19
CA ILE A 125 -5.47 2.37 -8.80
C ILE A 125 -5.33 3.84 -8.41
N TYR A 126 -4.28 4.21 -7.67
CA TYR A 126 -3.98 5.60 -7.38
C TYR A 126 -3.60 6.37 -8.65
N TYR A 127 -2.93 5.73 -9.61
CA TYR A 127 -2.61 6.39 -10.87
C TYR A 127 -3.87 6.84 -11.60
N LYS A 128 -4.89 5.98 -11.63
CA LYS A 128 -6.15 6.16 -12.37
C LYS A 128 -7.18 6.99 -11.61
N TYR A 129 -7.26 6.80 -10.29
CA TYR A 129 -8.24 7.44 -9.40
C TYR A 129 -7.49 8.07 -8.21
N PRO A 130 -6.82 9.22 -8.40
CA PRO A 130 -5.95 9.79 -7.38
C PRO A 130 -6.76 10.27 -6.17
N ASN A 131 -6.76 9.47 -5.10
CA ASN A 131 -7.43 9.79 -3.85
C ASN A 131 -6.63 9.21 -2.67
N LEU A 132 -5.96 10.09 -1.94
CA LEU A 132 -5.07 9.68 -0.85
C LEU A 132 -5.82 9.09 0.35
N VAL A 133 -7.06 9.53 0.58
CA VAL A 133 -7.87 9.03 1.70
C VAL A 133 -8.35 7.61 1.39
N LEU A 134 -8.92 7.38 0.22
CA LEU A 134 -9.44 6.06 -0.16
C LEU A 134 -8.33 5.01 -0.28
N ILE A 135 -7.19 5.36 -0.89
CA ILE A 135 -6.04 4.44 -0.96
C ILE A 135 -5.50 4.11 0.44
N SER A 136 -5.49 5.08 1.37
CA SER A 136 -5.06 4.85 2.75
C SER A 136 -6.00 3.91 3.50
N ILE A 137 -7.31 4.05 3.30
CA ILE A 137 -8.32 3.14 3.87
C ILE A 137 -8.13 1.74 3.29
N SER A 138 -8.03 1.62 1.97
CA SER A 138 -7.80 0.35 1.28
C SER A 138 -6.53 -0.34 1.76
N HIS A 139 -5.43 0.41 1.89
CA HIS A 139 -4.16 -0.14 2.36
C HIS A 139 -4.24 -0.56 3.83
N THR A 140 -4.83 0.26 4.70
CA THR A 140 -5.02 -0.09 6.12
C THR A 140 -5.77 -1.41 6.26
N ILE A 141 -6.88 -1.60 5.53
CA ILE A 141 -7.66 -2.85 5.54
C ILE A 141 -6.79 -4.03 5.10
N LEU A 142 -6.11 -3.92 3.95
CA LEU A 142 -5.29 -5.01 3.42
C LEU A 142 -4.09 -5.34 4.31
N ASN A 143 -3.50 -4.33 4.96
CA ASN A 143 -2.40 -4.51 5.89
C ASN A 143 -2.87 -5.27 7.13
N PHE A 144 -4.01 -4.89 7.71
CA PHE A 144 -4.63 -5.64 8.82
C PHE A 144 -4.96 -7.09 8.43
N THR A 145 -5.54 -7.31 7.24
CA THR A 145 -5.80 -8.66 6.74
C THR A 145 -4.49 -9.45 6.66
N GLY A 146 -3.45 -8.91 6.03
CA GLY A 146 -2.15 -9.59 5.93
C GLY A 146 -1.51 -9.87 7.29
N MET A 147 -1.70 -9.00 8.28
CA MET A 147 -1.24 -9.24 9.66
C MET A 147 -2.02 -10.37 10.34
N ILE A 148 -3.35 -10.37 10.24
CA ILE A 148 -4.21 -11.42 10.83
C ILE A 148 -3.85 -12.79 10.23
N LEU A 149 -3.56 -12.82 8.93
CA LEU A 149 -3.12 -14.02 8.21
C LEU A 149 -1.63 -14.37 8.43
N GLY A 150 -0.88 -13.54 9.15
CA GLY A 150 0.50 -13.84 9.54
C GLY A 150 1.56 -13.62 8.45
N TYR A 151 1.30 -12.85 7.40
CA TYR A 151 2.28 -12.61 6.33
C TYR A 151 3.44 -11.69 6.73
N PHE A 152 3.19 -10.81 7.69
CA PHE A 152 4.15 -9.78 8.08
C PHE A 152 4.82 -10.14 9.39
N ILE A 153 5.56 -11.25 9.49
CA ILE A 153 6.29 -11.63 10.73
C ILE A 153 7.69 -11.01 10.71
N LEU A 154 8.05 -10.21 11.72
CA LEU A 154 9.39 -9.61 11.79
C LEU A 154 10.47 -10.70 11.99
N ARG A 155 11.64 -10.48 11.39
CA ARG A 155 12.85 -11.28 11.63
C ARG A 155 13.32 -11.19 13.08
#